data_AF-A0A6L8GER4-F1
#
_entry.id   AF-A0A6L8GER4-F1
#
_cell.length_a   1.000
_cell.length_b   1.000
_cell.length_c   1.000
_cell.angle_alpha   90.00
_cell.angle_beta   90.00
_cell.angle_gamma   90.00
#
_symmetry.space_group_name_H-M   'P 1'
#
loop_
_entity.id
_entity.type
_entity.pdbx_description
1 polymer ?
#
loop_
_entity_poly.entity_id
_entity_poly.type
_entity_poly.pdbx_seq_one_letter_code
_entity_poly.pdbx_strand_id
1 'polypeptide(L)' 'MPNMTFVRARIDTDTKTRAAAALGAMGLSISDAILLLLVRVAEEQRLPFAVRVPNAARATAADEQEEDGDPGA' A
#
# COMPACT_ATOMS: atom_id res chain seq x y z
N MET A 1 -6.30 1.19 24.83
CA MET A 1 -5.60 0.01 24.25
C MET A 1 -4.64 0.54 23.19
N PRO A 2 -3.32 0.34 23.26
CA PRO A 2 -2.43 0.72 22.16
C PRO A 2 -2.74 -0.16 20.94
N ASN A 3 -3.15 0.46 19.84
CA ASN A 3 -3.57 -0.18 18.58
C ASN A 3 -2.40 -0.26 17.58
N MET A 4 -1.20 -0.61 18.06
CA MET A 4 0.01 -0.62 17.24
C MET A 4 0.27 -2.02 16.69
N THR A 5 0.46 -2.11 15.37
CA THR A 5 0.81 -3.35 14.67
C THR A 5 2.14 -3.18 13.91
N PHE A 6 2.75 -4.29 13.50
CA PHE A 6 4.04 -4.30 12.82
C PHE A 6 3.88 -4.46 11.32
N VAL A 7 4.63 -3.66 10.55
CA VAL A 7 4.80 -3.84 9.11
C VAL A 7 6.04 -4.71 8.87
N ARG A 8 5.89 -5.81 8.14
CA ARG A 8 6.99 -6.71 7.75
C ARG A 8 7.02 -6.88 6.24
N ALA A 9 8.13 -6.52 5.61
CA ALA A 9 8.36 -6.70 4.18
C ALA A 9 9.71 -7.35 3.94
N ARG A 10 9.81 -8.17 2.90
CA ARG A 10 11.08 -8.71 2.42
C ARG A 10 11.81 -7.64 1.62
N ILE A 11 13.08 -7.47 1.89
CA ILE A 11 13.97 -6.53 1.20
C ILE A 11 15.36 -7.15 1.17
N ASP A 12 16.08 -6.93 0.08
CA ASP A 12 17.49 -7.30 0.00
C ASP A 12 18.35 -6.47 0.96
N THR A 13 19.43 -7.06 1.46
CA THR A 13 20.31 -6.46 2.47
C THR A 13 21.04 -5.22 1.96
N ASP A 14 21.49 -5.20 0.70
CA ASP A 14 22.14 -4.03 0.10
C ASP A 14 21.13 -2.88 0.00
N THR A 15 19.93 -3.19 -0.51
CA THR A 15 18.86 -2.20 -0.63
C THR A 15 18.50 -1.59 0.73
N LYS A 16 18.36 -2.42 1.78
CA LYS A 16 18.10 -1.95 3.15
C LYS A 16 19.21 -1.03 3.66
N THR A 17 20.47 -1.41 3.44
CA THR A 17 21.64 -0.66 3.91
C THR A 17 21.71 0.72 3.24
N ARG A 18 21.56 0.76 1.92
CA ARG A 18 21.58 2.01 1.15
C ARG A 18 20.41 2.93 1.52
N ALA A 19 19.21 2.37 1.69
CA ALA A 19 18.04 3.12 2.12
C ALA A 19 18.23 3.69 3.54
N ALA A 20 18.77 2.90 4.47
CA ALA A 20 19.06 3.36 5.84
C ALA A 20 20.04 4.53 5.84
N ALA A 21 21.12 4.46 5.05
CA ALA A 21 22.10 5.53 4.96
C ALA A 21 21.50 6.81 4.36
N ALA A 22 20.73 6.69 3.28
CA ALA A 22 20.08 7.83 2.64
C ALA A 22 19.04 8.51 3.55
N LEU A 23 18.20 7.72 4.22
CA LEU A 23 17.23 8.22 5.20
C LEU A 23 17.89 8.83 6.43
N GLY A 24 18.96 8.20 6.93
CA GLY A 24 19.74 8.72 8.05
C GLY A 24 20.37 10.08 7.74
N ALA A 25 20.85 10.30 6.51
CA ALA A 25 21.34 11.60 6.06
C ALA A 25 20.24 12.68 6.02
N MET A 26 18.97 12.28 5.91
CA MET A 26 17.80 13.16 6.01
C MET A 26 17.22 13.27 7.44
N GLY A 27 17.83 12.60 8.42
CA GLY A 27 17.34 12.58 9.81
C GLY A 27 16.13 11.67 10.04
N LEU A 28 15.88 10.69 9.16
CA LEU A 28 14.75 9.77 9.22
C LEU A 28 15.20 8.33 9.44
N SER A 29 14.42 7.56 10.20
CA SER A 29 14.56 6.10 10.20
C SER A 29 13.78 5.45 9.07
N ILE A 30 14.08 4.18 8.77
CA ILE A 30 13.27 3.37 7.84
C ILE A 30 11.81 3.30 8.30
N SER A 31 11.58 3.15 9.61
CA SER A 31 10.23 3.05 10.18
C SER A 31 9.43 4.34 9.95
N ASP A 32 10.06 5.49 10.15
CA ASP A 32 9.41 6.80 9.93
C ASP A 32 9.03 6.97 8.46
N ALA A 33 9.95 6.62 7.55
CA ALA A 33 9.69 6.70 6.12
C ALA A 33 8.55 5.78 5.67
N ILE A 34 8.48 4.54 6.18
CA ILE A 34 7.39 3.61 5.91
C ILE A 34 6.07 4.15 6.45
N LEU A 35 6.06 4.70 7.66
CA LEU A 35 4.84 5.26 8.25
C LEU A 35 4.32 6.44 7.45
N LEU A 36 5.19 7.39 7.08
CA LEU A 36 4.84 8.54 6.25
C LEU A 36 4.27 8.11 4.89
N LEU A 37 4.89 7.11 4.26
CA LEU A 37 4.39 6.53 3.01
C LEU A 37 2.97 5.95 3.18
N LEU A 38 2.76 5.11 4.19
CA LEU A 38 1.48 4.44 4.38
C LEU A 38 0.36 5.41 4.77
N VAL A 39 0.65 6.41 5.61
CA VAL A 39 -0.29 7.49 5.93
C VAL A 39 -0.68 8.24 4.66
N ARG A 40 0.29 8.61 3.83
CA ARG A 40 -0.01 9.36 2.61
C ARG A 40 -0.78 8.54 1.58
N VAL A 41 -0.49 7.25 1.45
CA VAL A 41 -1.24 6.33 0.58
C VAL A 41 -2.68 6.15 1.06
N ALA A 42 -2.90 6.05 2.38
CA ALA A 42 -4.24 5.94 2.94
C ALA A 42 -5.09 7.20 2.67
N GLU A 43 -4.49 8.39 2.78
CA GLU A 43 -5.16 9.67 2.56
C GLU A 43 -5.37 10.02 1.09
N GLU A 44 -4.36 9.78 0.23
CA GLU A 44 -4.40 10.20 -1.18
C GLU A 44 -4.79 9.10 -2.16
N GLN A 45 -4.87 7.86 -1.72
CA GLN A 45 -5.15 6.68 -2.57
C GLN A 45 -4.21 6.55 -3.78
N ARG A 46 -2.98 7.10 -3.68
CA ARG A 46 -1.95 7.03 -4.72
C ARG A 46 -0.56 6.94 -4.10
N LEU A 47 0.37 6.39 -4.86
CA LEU A 47 1.78 6.36 -4.48
C LEU A 47 2.45 7.71 -4.80
N PRO A 48 3.44 8.13 -3.99
CA PRO A 48 4.15 9.40 -4.18
C PRO A 48 5.17 9.36 -5.33
N PHE A 49 5.33 8.21 -5.97
CA PHE A 49 6.17 8.01 -7.15
C PHE A 49 5.38 7.24 -8.22
N ALA A 50 5.77 7.43 -9.49
CA ALA A 50 5.16 6.71 -10.59
C ALA A 50 5.49 5.22 -10.48
N VAL A 51 4.48 4.40 -10.19
CA VAL A 51 4.63 2.95 -10.15
C VAL A 51 4.17 2.38 -11.48
N ARG A 52 5.09 1.74 -12.20
CA ARG A 52 4.70 0.77 -13.22
C ARG A 52 4.20 -0.46 -12.50
N VAL A 53 2.89 -0.52 -12.27
CA VAL A 53 2.24 -1.71 -11.74
C VAL A 53 2.44 -2.80 -12.79
N PRO A 54 3.15 -3.91 -12.50
CA PRO A 54 3.10 -5.08 -13.35
C PRO A 54 1.72 -5.70 -13.09
N ASN A 55 0.72 -5.22 -13.82
CA ASN A 55 -0.62 -5.80 -13.97
C ASN A 55 -1.25 -6.36 -12.68
N ALA A 56 -1.88 -5.49 -11.88
CA ALA A 56 -2.87 -5.88 -10.87
C ALA A 56 -4.25 -5.27 -11.18
N ALA A 57 -4.62 -5.28 -12.46
CA ALA A 57 -6.02 -5.25 -12.87
C ALA A 57 -6.69 -6.56 -12.41
N ARG A 58 -7.06 -6.63 -11.13
CA ARG A 58 -8.01 -7.57 -10.49
C ARG A 58 -8.07 -7.14 -9.02
N ALA A 59 -9.16 -6.66 -8.44
CA ALA A 59 -10.55 -7.02 -8.65
C ALA A 59 -11.47 -5.81 -8.38
N THR A 60 -12.02 -5.24 -9.45
CA THR A 60 -13.36 -4.65 -9.44
C THR A 60 -14.18 -5.47 -10.42
N ALA A 61 -14.57 -6.66 -9.97
CA ALA A 61 -15.68 -7.42 -10.53
C ALA A 61 -16.66 -7.61 -9.37
N ALA A 62 -17.23 -6.49 -8.95
CA ALA A 62 -18.37 -6.42 -8.07
C ALA A 62 -19.29 -5.37 -8.69
N ASP A 63 -19.77 -5.68 -9.89
CA ASP A 63 -20.91 -5.00 -10.50
C ASP A 63 -21.71 -6.06 -11.26
N GLU A 64 -23.00 -6.11 -10.95
CA GLU A 64 -24.09 -6.55 -11.82
C GLU A 64 -24.31 -8.07 -12.00
N GLN A 65 -24.97 -8.70 -11.02
CA GLN A 65 -26.07 -9.61 -11.32
C GLN A 65 -27.32 -9.17 -10.55
N GLU A 66 -28.03 -8.26 -11.22
CA GLU A 66 -29.47 -8.03 -11.25
C GLU A 66 -30.30 -8.52 -10.04
N GLU A 67 -30.69 -7.54 -9.23
CA GLU A 67 -32.07 -7.26 -8.81
C GLU A 67 -33.14 -8.35 -9.04
N ASP A 68 -33.62 -8.90 -7.93
CA ASP A 68 -35.02 -9.12 -7.53
C ASP A 68 -36.14 -9.05 -8.60
N GLY A 69 -36.98 -10.10 -8.69
CA GLY A 69 -38.33 -10.01 -9.27
C GLY A 69 -38.89 -11.20 -10.09
N ASP A 70 -39.47 -12.18 -9.40
CA ASP A 70 -40.53 -13.11 -9.91
C ASP A 70 -41.74 -12.28 -10.46
N PRO A 71 -42.57 -12.66 -11.49
CA PRO A 71 -43.25 -13.97 -11.61
C PRO A 71 -43.66 -14.50 -13.03
N GLY A 72 -43.90 -15.82 -13.12
CA GLY A 72 -44.99 -16.43 -13.91
C GLY A 72 -44.88 -16.60 -15.44
N ALA A 73 -44.68 -17.86 -15.88
CA ALA A 73 -45.41 -18.52 -16.97
C ALA A 73 -45.11 -20.03 -16.98
#